data_AF-A0A2T4TDP7-F1
#
_entry.id   AF-A0A2T4TDP7-F1
#
_cell.length_a   1.000
_cell.length_b   1.000
_cell.length_c   1.000
_cell.angle_alpha   90.00
_cell.angle_beta   90.00
_cell.angle_gamma   90.00
#
_symmetry.space_group_name_H-M   'P 1'
#
loop_
_entity.id
_entity.type
_entity.pdbx_description
1 polymer ?
#
loop_
_entity_poly.entity_id
_entity_poly.type
_entity_poly.pdbx_seq_one_letter_code
_entity_poly.pdbx_strand_id
1 'polypeptide(L)'
;MMAKKYLVKNSNVLVAKKSRNKLNYYLKTLGGEELYLFTREYSTTCYNLCKSGVPVQTVLLARTRNRALMNLSKYLRFMMPYLVEYYNLNVA
;
A
#
# COMPACT_ATOMS: atom_id res chain seq x y z
N MET A 1 7.68 21.77 -1.43
CA MET A 1 8.18 20.62 -2.20
C MET A 1 6.97 19.83 -2.72
N MET A 2 6.68 19.88 -4.02
CA MET A 2 5.58 19.07 -4.58
C MET A 2 5.97 17.60 -4.49
N ALA A 3 5.18 16.79 -3.78
CA ALA A 3 5.35 15.34 -3.82
C ALA A 3 5.09 14.88 -5.26
N LYS A 4 6.12 14.35 -5.94
CA LYS A 4 5.94 13.62 -7.20
C LYS A 4 4.82 12.61 -6.98
N LYS A 5 3.74 12.72 -7.76
CA LYS A 5 2.64 11.76 -7.71
C LYS A 5 3.13 10.49 -8.40
N TYR A 6 3.66 9.55 -7.63
CA TYR A 6 4.00 8.22 -8.14
C TYR A 6 2.69 7.48 -8.41
N LEU A 7 2.24 7.51 -9.67
CA LEU A 7 1.17 6.66 -10.16
C LEU A 7 1.80 5.31 -10.53
N VAL A 8 1.78 4.35 -9.62
CA VAL A 8 2.18 2.98 -9.99
C VAL A 8 1.16 2.43 -10.99
N LYS A 9 1.59 1.73 -12.04
CA LYS A 9 0.68 1.14 -13.04
C LYS A 9 -0.48 0.40 -12.35
N ASN A 10 -1.70 0.65 -12.86
CA ASN A 10 -3.00 0.34 -12.25
C ASN A 10 -3.26 -1.13 -11.86
N SER A 11 -2.39 -2.04 -12.25
CA SER A 11 -2.59 -3.47 -12.11
C SER A 11 -2.00 -4.08 -10.83
N ASN A 12 -1.27 -3.30 -10.02
CA ASN A 12 -0.73 -3.76 -8.75
C ASN A 12 -1.72 -3.52 -7.60
N VAL A 13 -1.90 -4.54 -6.75
CA VAL A 13 -2.81 -4.47 -5.59
C VAL A 13 -2.04 -4.51 -4.27
N LEU A 14 -2.48 -3.73 -3.31
CA LEU A 14 -2.01 -3.79 -1.92
C LEU A 14 -2.74 -4.91 -1.19
N VAL A 15 -1.99 -5.85 -0.64
CA VAL A 15 -2.52 -6.98 0.15
C VAL A 15 -2.04 -6.84 1.60
N ALA A 16 -2.91 -7.13 2.58
CA ALA A 16 -2.53 -7.19 3.99
C ALA A 16 -2.68 -8.60 4.55
N LYS A 17 -1.64 -9.09 5.23
CA LYS A 17 -1.65 -10.34 6.00
C LYS A 17 -1.54 -10.04 7.48
N LYS A 18 -2.44 -10.60 8.29
CA LYS A 18 -2.42 -10.46 9.74
C LYS A 18 -1.31 -11.32 10.34
N SER A 19 -0.49 -10.72 11.19
CA SER A 19 0.50 -11.43 12.01
C SER A 19 0.39 -10.93 13.45
N ARG A 20 -0.21 -11.74 14.33
CA ARG A 20 -0.55 -11.36 15.71
C ARG A 20 -1.32 -10.02 15.77
N ASN A 21 -0.75 -9.00 16.40
CA ASN A 21 -1.28 -7.65 16.54
C ASN A 21 -0.77 -6.70 15.44
N LYS A 22 -0.21 -7.21 14.34
CA LYS A 22 0.33 -6.45 13.22
C LYS A 22 -0.36 -6.81 11.90
N LEU A 23 -0.18 -5.92 10.92
CA LEU A 23 -0.47 -6.15 9.51
C LEU A 23 0.82 -5.99 8.70
N ASN A 24 1.17 -7.04 7.96
CA ASN A 24 2.21 -7.01 6.94
C ASN A 24 1.57 -6.64 5.61
N TYR A 25 2.06 -5.59 4.97
CA TYR A 25 1.58 -5.10 3.69
C TYR A 25 2.50 -5.56 2.58
N TYR A 26 1.91 -6.00 1.48
CA TYR A 26 2.59 -6.48 0.28
C TYR A 26 2.00 -5.79 -0.94
N LEU A 27 2.83 -5.54 -1.95
CA LEU A 27 2.40 -5.21 -3.30
C LEU A 27 2.35 -6.51 -4.10
N LYS A 28 1.15 -6.92 -4.51
CA LYS A 28 0.99 -8.05 -5.42
C LYS A 28 1.01 -7.54 -6.86
N THR A 29 2.02 -7.99 -7.62
CA THR A 29 2.21 -7.62 -9.02
C THR A 29 1.30 -8.43 -9.94
N LEU A 30 1.20 -8.03 -11.20
CA LEU A 30 0.52 -8.83 -12.24
C LEU A 30 1.09 -10.24 -12.40
N GLY A 31 2.40 -10.40 -12.17
CA GLY A 31 3.06 -11.70 -12.22
C GLY A 31 2.71 -12.63 -11.05
N GLY A 32 1.91 -12.15 -10.09
CA GLY A 32 1.52 -12.90 -8.89
C GLY A 32 2.54 -12.82 -7.75
N GLU A 33 3.68 -12.18 -7.97
CA GLU A 33 4.70 -11.96 -6.94
C GLU A 33 4.17 -11.02 -5.85
N GLU A 34 4.48 -11.34 -4.60
CA GLU A 34 4.13 -10.53 -3.44
C GLU A 34 5.38 -9.87 -2.87
N LEU A 35 5.57 -8.58 -3.18
CA LEU A 35 6.68 -7.78 -2.73
C LEU A 35 6.36 -7.20 -1.35
N TYR A 36 7.15 -7.53 -0.33
CA TYR A 36 6.95 -6.98 1.01
C TYR A 36 7.14 -5.45 1.01
N LEU A 37 6.24 -4.71 1.64
CA LEU A 37 6.35 -3.25 1.72
C LEU A 37 6.77 -2.79 3.11
N PHE A 38 5.96 -3.12 4.11
CA PHE A 38 6.16 -2.71 5.50
C PHE A 38 5.16 -3.40 6.45
N THR A 39 5.41 -3.27 7.74
CA THR A 39 4.53 -3.75 8.82
C THR A 39 3.98 -2.56 9.62
N ARG A 40 2.71 -2.65 10.07
CA ARG A 40 2.06 -1.66 10.95
C ARG A 40 1.22 -2.35 12.03
N GLU A 41 0.80 -1.60 13.05
CA GLU A 41 -0.20 -2.08 14.01
C GLU A 41 -1.48 -2.55 13.32
N TYR A 42 -2.12 -3.56 13.90
CA TYR A 42 -3.37 -4.08 13.41
C TYR A 42 -4.48 -3.02 13.45
N SER A 43 -5.21 -2.92 12.35
CA SER A 43 -6.44 -2.16 12.23
C SER A 43 -7.46 -3.00 11.50
N THR A 44 -8.63 -3.23 12.11
CA THR A 44 -9.73 -3.97 11.46
C THR A 44 -10.14 -3.31 10.14
N THR A 45 -10.18 -1.97 10.07
CA THR A 45 -10.48 -1.26 8.81
C THR A 45 -9.45 -1.58 7.74
N CYS A 46 -8.15 -1.45 8.05
CA CYS A 46 -7.12 -1.65 7.04
C CYS A 46 -7.00 -3.13 6.64
N TYR A 47 -7.18 -4.05 7.59
CA TYR A 47 -7.22 -5.48 7.31
C TYR A 47 -8.36 -5.82 6.37
N ASN A 48 -9.59 -5.42 6.69
CA ASN A 48 -10.74 -5.72 5.85
C ASN A 48 -10.65 -5.11 4.45
N LEU A 49 -10.07 -3.91 4.34
CA LEU A 49 -9.84 -3.26 3.05
C LEU A 49 -8.81 -3.99 2.19
N CYS A 50 -7.71 -4.46 2.79
CA CYS A 50 -6.55 -4.93 2.03
C CYS A 50 -6.41 -6.47 1.99
N LYS A 51 -7.13 -7.24 2.82
CA LYS A 51 -6.96 -8.72 2.92
C LYS A 51 -7.22 -9.45 1.59
N SER A 52 -8.11 -8.92 0.76
CA SER A 52 -8.48 -9.49 -0.54
C SER A 52 -7.74 -8.83 -1.72
N GLY A 53 -6.80 -7.92 -1.43
CA GLY A 53 -6.20 -7.06 -2.44
C GLY A 53 -7.08 -5.85 -2.76
N VAL A 54 -6.48 -4.67 -2.77
CA VAL A 54 -7.10 -3.43 -3.23
C VAL A 54 -6.13 -2.73 -4.18
N PRO A 55 -6.58 -2.12 -5.29
CA PRO A 55 -5.67 -1.35 -6.14
C PRO A 55 -4.87 -0.35 -5.31
N VAL A 56 -3.54 -0.36 -5.46
CA VAL A 56 -2.65 0.47 -4.63
C VAL A 56 -3.02 1.95 -4.73
N GLN A 57 -3.48 2.38 -5.90
CA GLN A 57 -3.94 3.74 -6.18
C GLN A 57 -5.14 4.15 -5.33
N THR A 58 -6.07 3.24 -5.04
CA THR A 58 -7.22 3.48 -4.16
C THR A 58 -6.77 3.89 -2.76
N VAL A 59 -5.69 3.28 -2.26
CA VAL A 59 -5.12 3.60 -0.94
C VAL A 59 -4.29 4.90 -0.99
N LEU A 60 -3.50 5.10 -2.05
CA LEU A 60 -2.70 6.32 -2.24
C LEU A 60 -3.58 7.57 -2.36
N LEU A 61 -4.71 7.47 -3.05
CA LEU A 61 -5.64 8.58 -3.30
C LEU A 61 -6.82 8.64 -2.32
N ALA A 62 -6.87 7.74 -1.33
CA ALA A 62 -7.98 7.66 -0.38
C ALA A 62 -8.27 9.02 0.29
N ARG A 63 -9.49 9.52 0.11
CA ARG A 63 -10.05 10.67 0.85
C ARG A 63 -11.07 10.14 1.85
N THR A 64 -10.66 9.98 3.10
CA THR A 64 -11.48 9.38 4.16
C THR A 64 -11.30 10.09 5.49
N ARG A 65 -12.34 10.07 6.33
CA ARG A 65 -12.25 10.49 7.74
C ARG A 65 -11.72 9.38 8.66
N ASN A 66 -11.56 8.15 8.15
CA ASN A 66 -11.01 7.05 8.93
C ASN A 66 -9.51 7.25 9.18
N ARG A 67 -9.15 7.45 10.46
CA ARG A 67 -7.75 7.74 10.87
C ARG A 67 -6.78 6.62 10.50
N ALA A 68 -7.19 5.36 10.60
CA ALA A 68 -6.31 4.24 10.29
C ALA A 68 -5.96 4.19 8.80
N LEU A 69 -6.95 4.34 7.92
CA LEU A 69 -6.72 4.38 6.48
C LEU A 69 -5.95 5.65 6.05
N MET A 70 -6.22 6.80 6.69
CA MET A 70 -5.43 8.01 6.46
C MET A 70 -3.95 7.81 6.83
N ASN A 71 -3.66 7.16 7.96
CA ASN A 71 -2.30 6.87 8.39
C ASN A 71 -1.60 5.89 7.45
N LEU A 72 -2.31 4.85 6.98
CA LEU A 72 -1.80 3.93 5.96
C LEU A 72 -1.47 4.66 4.66
N SER A 73 -2.39 5.49 4.17
CA SER A 73 -2.21 6.26 2.93
C SER A 73 -1.04 7.25 3.00
N LYS A 74 -0.88 7.94 4.14
CA LYS A 74 0.26 8.85 4.37
C LYS A 74 1.58 8.08 4.38
N TYR A 75 1.63 6.95 5.08
CA TYR A 75 2.85 6.15 5.19
C TYR A 75 3.23 5.49 3.87
N LEU A 76 2.26 4.92 3.16
CA LEU A 76 2.48 4.35 1.83
C LEU A 76 3.03 5.42 0.87
N ARG A 77 2.44 6.62 0.84
CA ARG A 77 2.96 7.74 0.03
C ARG A 77 4.39 8.13 0.40
N PHE A 78 4.72 8.13 1.69
CA PHE A 78 6.07 8.41 2.16
C PHE A 78 7.08 7.33 1.71
N MET A 79 6.68 6.05 1.78
CA MET A 79 7.53 4.93 1.40
C MET A 79 7.65 4.73 -0.11
N MET A 80 6.68 5.20 -0.90
CA MET A 80 6.64 4.85 -2.33
C MET A 80 7.89 5.17 -3.15
N PRO A 81 8.57 6.33 -3.00
CA PRO A 81 9.79 6.59 -3.73
C PRO A 81 10.85 5.48 -3.52
N TYR A 82 11.04 5.06 -2.27
CA TYR A 82 12.00 4.01 -1.91
C TYR A 82 11.58 2.65 -2.48
N LEU A 83 10.29 2.34 -2.43
CA LEU A 83 9.76 1.07 -2.94
C LEU A 83 9.86 1.00 -4.48
N VAL A 84 9.65 2.13 -5.17
CA VAL A 84 9.80 2.23 -6.63
C VAL A 84 11.25 1.97 -7.02
N GLU A 85 12.21 2.55 -6.31
CA GLU A 85 13.63 2.32 -6.56
C GLU A 85 14.04 0.88 -6.22
N TYR A 86 13.71 0.42 -5.02
CA TYR A 86 14.12 -0.90 -4.52
C TYR A 86 13.58 -2.07 -5.35
N TYR A 87 12.32 -1.98 -5.78
CA TYR A 87 11.67 -3.03 -6.59
C TYR A 87 11.64 -2.72 -8.09
N ASN A 88 12.28 -1.63 -8.53
CA ASN A 88 12.25 -1.15 -9.92
C ASN A 88 10.81 -1.09 -10.48
N LEU A 89 9.88 -0.54 -9.70
CA LEU A 89 8.45 -0.53 -10.05
C LEU A 89 8.19 0.41 -11.23
N ASN A 90 7.41 -0.06 -12.20
CA ASN A 90 6.99 0.76 -13.33
C ASN A 90 5.94 1.79 -12.90
N VAL A 91 6.34 3.06 -12.86
CA VAL A 91 5.50 4.23 -12.55
C VAL A 91 5.14 4.97 -13.83
N ALA A 92 3.88 5.39 -13.93
CA ALA A 92 3.28 6.15 -15.03
C ALA A 92 3.36 7.66 -14.78
#